data_AF-A0A067JE32-F1
#
_entry.id   AF-A0A067JE32-F1
#
_cell.length_a   1.000
_cell.length_b   1.000
_cell.length_c   1.000
_cell.angle_alpha   90.00
_cell.angle_beta   90.00
_cell.angle_gamma   90.00
#
_symmetry.space_group_name_H-M   'P 1'
#
loop_
_entity.id
_entity.type
_entity.pdbx_description
1 polymer ?
#
loop_
_entity_poly.entity_id
_entity_poly.type
_entity_poly.pdbx_seq_one_letter_code
_entity_poly.pdbx_strand_id
1 'polypeptide(L)'
;MLRLLTVKPAVCLKPVLSFLFPPKALKSPQSSKLFFRKSLSLLSSSTSQARSFTSRASNFLNNGSIEPYYLSCCMPDKRLRVAVLLSGGVDSSVALRLLHAAGHQCTAFYLKIWFQEDFENFWSECPWEEDLEYAKAVCDQVDVPLEVVHLTDEYWKNVVSYIIEEYRCGRTPNPDILCNTRIKFGAFMDAINSMEFDYVASGHYANVIHPSTDKINKSSVLELSKDMVKDQTYFLSHLSQAQLKRLIFPLGGIPKDEVRKIAKQFDLPNKDRKDSQGICFLGKIKFSEFVARHIGEKEGIILEAETGDFLGTHRGFWFYTIGQRQGLRLPGGPWYVVAKDTKNNVVFVSRNYFSFDKRRCLFRVGSLRWFSGSPPTKTSVLQCKVRHGPGFYDCSVVINPGEVESEDVAVVRLTEDDQGLAAGQFAAFYQGRTCIGSGVILESWDDQGFPICERALELARMEDKSKLGKPVKIKVKPEIPHESDKRDDIGLDRGLADPKVAIMS
;
A
#
# COMPACT_ATOMS: atom_id res chain seq x y z
N MET A 1 -4.80 -38.83 -34.84
CA MET A 1 -4.66 -37.90 -35.98
C MET A 1 -5.81 -36.90 -35.91
N LEU A 2 -5.65 -35.79 -35.19
CA LEU A 2 -6.57 -34.65 -35.23
C LEU A 2 -5.70 -33.39 -35.10
N ARG A 3 -5.84 -32.49 -36.08
CA ARG A 3 -4.99 -31.32 -36.31
C ARG A 3 -5.20 -30.25 -35.22
N LEU A 4 -4.13 -29.83 -34.57
CA LEU A 4 -4.08 -28.57 -33.83
C LEU A 4 -4.06 -27.41 -34.84
N LEU A 5 -5.07 -26.54 -34.78
CA LEU A 5 -5.04 -25.23 -35.41
C LEU A 5 -4.30 -24.26 -34.49
N THR A 6 -3.12 -23.82 -34.94
CA THR A 6 -2.34 -22.76 -34.33
C THR A 6 -2.96 -21.41 -34.64
N VAL A 7 -3.41 -20.68 -33.61
CA VAL A 7 -3.80 -19.27 -33.72
C VAL A 7 -2.69 -18.44 -33.06
N LYS A 8 -2.08 -17.55 -33.85
CA LYS A 8 -0.99 -16.65 -33.43
C LYS A 8 -1.51 -15.61 -32.42
N PRO A 9 -0.74 -15.27 -31.36
CA PRO A 9 -1.07 -14.13 -30.52
C PRO A 9 -0.83 -12.81 -31.26
N ALA A 10 -1.74 -11.86 -31.08
CA ALA A 10 -1.64 -10.51 -31.63
C ALA A 10 -0.49 -9.75 -30.96
N VAL A 11 0.45 -9.27 -31.78
CA VAL A 11 1.58 -8.42 -31.37
C VAL A 11 1.04 -7.03 -31.02
N CYS A 12 1.22 -6.61 -29.76
CA CYS A 12 0.99 -5.23 -29.34
C CYS A 12 2.19 -4.38 -29.80
N LEU A 13 2.04 -3.70 -30.94
CA LEU A 13 3.01 -2.75 -31.45
C LEU A 13 3.03 -1.49 -30.56
N LYS A 14 4.19 -1.20 -29.96
CA LYS A 14 4.48 0.10 -29.31
C LYS A 14 4.31 1.23 -30.33
N PRO A 15 3.59 2.33 -30.03
CA PRO A 15 3.60 3.49 -30.91
C PRO A 15 4.92 4.25 -30.74
N VAL A 16 5.72 4.28 -31.81
CA VAL A 16 6.81 5.24 -31.96
C VAL A 16 6.17 6.57 -32.38
N LEU A 17 6.11 7.54 -31.46
CA LEU A 17 5.71 8.91 -31.78
C LEU A 17 6.95 9.72 -32.17
N SER A 18 7.13 9.92 -33.47
CA SER A 18 8.03 10.90 -34.07
C SER A 18 7.46 12.30 -33.87
N PHE A 19 8.10 13.12 -33.04
CA PHE A 19 7.87 14.56 -33.03
C PHE A 19 8.83 15.25 -34.01
N LEU A 20 8.27 15.78 -35.10
CA LEU A 20 8.90 16.78 -35.96
C LEU A 20 8.48 18.16 -35.44
N PHE A 21 9.43 19.00 -35.02
CA PHE A 21 9.58 20.45 -35.26
C PHE A 21 10.78 20.99 -34.44
N PRO A 22 11.53 22.00 -34.93
CA PRO A 22 12.97 22.17 -34.68
C PRO A 22 13.31 22.93 -33.39
N PRO A 23 14.51 22.76 -32.81
CA PRO A 23 14.93 23.58 -31.68
C PRO A 23 15.48 24.93 -32.17
N LYS A 24 14.92 26.03 -31.63
CA LYS A 24 15.60 27.33 -31.61
C LYS A 24 16.70 27.29 -30.55
N ALA A 25 17.93 27.56 -30.98
CA ALA A 25 19.11 27.65 -30.14
C ALA A 25 18.98 28.81 -29.13
N LEU A 26 19.19 28.51 -27.84
CA LEU A 26 19.59 29.49 -26.85
C LEU A 26 20.70 28.92 -25.97
N LYS A 27 21.67 29.80 -25.73
CA LYS A 27 23.04 29.55 -25.28
C LYS A 27 23.09 29.02 -23.84
N SER A 28 24.04 28.10 -23.62
CA SER A 28 24.49 27.67 -22.30
C SER A 28 25.11 28.82 -21.50
N PRO A 29 25.01 28.74 -20.16
CA PRO A 29 26.17 29.01 -19.35
C PRO A 29 26.51 27.86 -18.41
N GLN A 30 27.75 27.43 -18.57
CA GLN A 30 28.73 26.89 -17.61
C GLN A 30 28.27 26.36 -16.24
N SER A 31 28.85 25.19 -15.95
CA SER A 31 28.83 24.45 -14.69
C SER A 31 29.11 25.31 -13.45
N SER A 32 28.20 25.30 -12.49
CA SER A 32 28.49 25.61 -11.09
C SER A 32 28.56 24.31 -10.29
N LYS A 33 29.79 23.89 -9.97
CA LYS A 33 30.08 22.88 -8.96
C LYS A 33 29.52 23.37 -7.61
N LEU A 34 28.61 22.62 -6.99
CA LEU A 34 28.22 22.89 -5.60
C LEU A 34 29.41 22.57 -4.68
N PHE A 35 29.98 23.61 -4.10
CA PHE A 35 30.94 23.54 -3.00
C PHE A 35 30.16 23.37 -1.67
N PHE A 36 30.29 22.20 -1.03
CA PHE A 36 30.01 22.09 0.39
C PHE A 36 31.14 22.76 1.18
N ARG A 37 30.84 23.90 1.81
CA ARG A 37 31.75 24.56 2.76
C ARG A 37 31.89 23.69 4.01
N LYS A 38 33.08 23.12 4.21
CA LYS A 38 33.56 22.67 5.52
C LYS A 38 33.99 23.90 6.32
N SER A 39 33.42 24.07 7.52
CA SER A 39 34.01 24.88 8.57
C SER A 39 34.07 24.05 9.83
N LEU A 40 35.27 23.58 10.20
CA LEU A 40 35.60 23.20 11.57
C LEU A 40 37.11 23.41 11.73
N SER A 41 37.41 24.41 12.54
CA SER A 41 38.74 24.84 12.95
C SER A 41 39.36 23.85 13.94
N LEU A 42 40.67 23.71 13.81
CA LEU A 42 41.59 23.05 14.74
C LEU A 42 41.41 23.55 16.18
N LEU A 43 41.32 22.61 17.12
CA LEU A 43 41.78 22.81 18.50
C LEU A 43 42.45 21.53 19.00
N SER A 44 43.65 21.77 19.51
CA SER A 44 44.68 20.95 20.14
C SER A 44 44.29 19.66 20.88
N SER A 45 45.21 18.72 20.75
CA SER A 45 45.40 17.51 21.56
C SER A 45 45.42 17.75 23.07
N SER A 46 44.58 17.02 23.80
CA SER A 46 44.83 16.68 25.19
C SER A 46 44.53 15.19 25.39
N THR A 47 45.58 14.45 25.75
CA THR A 47 45.58 13.06 26.20
C THR A 47 44.63 12.87 27.38
N SER A 48 43.61 12.02 27.23
CA SER A 48 42.79 11.56 28.36
C SER A 48 42.85 10.04 28.47
N GLN A 49 43.37 9.59 29.61
CA GLN A 49 43.51 8.20 30.06
C GLN A 49 42.23 7.39 29.89
N ALA A 50 42.39 6.14 29.45
CA ALA A 50 41.38 5.11 29.51
C ALA A 50 40.94 4.88 30.97
N ARG A 51 39.74 5.34 31.32
CA ARG A 51 39.02 4.88 32.51
C ARG A 51 38.01 3.83 32.08
N SER A 52 38.04 2.68 32.75
CA SER A 52 37.03 1.63 32.62
C SER A 52 35.66 2.20 33.02
N PHE A 53 34.77 2.31 32.05
CA PHE A 53 33.36 2.63 32.27
C PHE A 53 32.53 1.34 32.24
N THR A 54 32.69 0.52 33.27
CA THR A 54 31.80 -0.64 33.52
C THR A 54 30.65 -0.32 34.47
N SER A 55 30.37 0.95 34.80
CA SER A 55 29.31 1.30 35.77
C SER A 55 28.34 2.41 35.34
N ARG A 56 28.30 2.79 34.05
CA ARG A 56 27.35 3.83 33.58
C ARG A 56 26.09 3.30 32.89
N ALA A 57 26.00 1.98 32.66
CA ALA A 57 24.81 1.31 32.15
C ALA A 57 23.74 1.06 33.24
N SER A 58 24.09 1.21 34.52
CA SER A 58 23.21 0.88 35.65
C SER A 58 22.34 2.03 36.17
N ASN A 59 22.48 3.26 35.64
CA ASN A 59 21.78 4.44 36.18
C ASN A 59 20.58 4.93 35.34
N PHE A 60 20.18 4.21 34.28
CA PHE A 60 18.94 4.50 33.53
C PHE A 60 17.75 3.60 33.92
N LEU A 61 17.91 2.74 34.93
CA LEU A 61 16.88 1.77 35.33
C LEU A 61 15.86 2.30 36.36
N ASN A 62 15.88 3.58 36.71
CA ASN A 62 15.04 4.11 37.80
C ASN A 62 13.87 5.02 37.37
N ASN A 63 13.32 4.82 36.17
CA ASN A 63 11.99 5.33 35.81
C ASN A 63 11.27 4.34 34.87
N GLY A 64 10.39 3.49 35.40
CA GLY A 64 9.41 2.74 34.61
C GLY A 64 9.97 1.84 33.51
N SER A 65 10.81 0.87 33.87
CA SER A 65 11.43 -0.10 32.94
C SER A 65 10.39 -0.71 31.99
N ILE A 66 10.60 -0.53 30.68
CA ILE A 66 9.81 -1.19 29.65
C ILE A 66 10.01 -2.72 29.75
N GLU A 67 8.95 -3.50 29.60
CA GLU A 67 9.06 -4.96 29.69
C GLU A 67 9.98 -5.50 28.58
N PRO A 68 10.92 -6.43 28.88
CA PRO A 68 11.87 -6.96 27.89
C PRO A 68 11.21 -7.54 26.63
N TYR A 69 9.98 -8.05 26.77
CA TYR A 69 9.21 -8.58 25.64
C TYR A 69 8.97 -7.53 24.53
N TYR A 70 8.74 -6.26 24.88
CA TYR A 70 8.55 -5.18 23.88
C TYR A 70 9.82 -4.86 23.09
N LEU A 71 10.99 -5.27 23.59
CA LEU A 71 12.27 -5.07 22.92
C LEU A 71 12.66 -6.25 22.01
N SER A 72 11.86 -7.33 21.97
CA SER A 72 12.19 -8.55 21.23
C SER A 72 12.45 -8.32 19.72
N CYS A 73 11.72 -7.39 19.10
CA CYS A 73 11.91 -6.99 17.71
C CYS A 73 12.97 -5.88 17.50
N CYS A 74 13.68 -5.47 18.57
CA CYS A 74 14.70 -4.42 18.52
C CYS A 74 16.13 -4.98 18.41
N MET A 75 16.36 -6.28 18.60
CA MET A 75 17.72 -6.88 18.68
C MET A 75 18.54 -6.34 19.86
N PRO A 76 18.03 -6.41 21.11
CA PRO A 76 18.61 -5.75 22.28
C PRO A 76 20.00 -6.27 22.70
N ASP A 77 20.41 -7.45 22.20
CA ASP A 77 21.70 -8.08 22.52
C ASP A 77 22.91 -7.40 21.85
N LYS A 78 22.69 -6.37 21.00
CA LYS A 78 23.75 -5.66 20.27
C LYS A 78 23.52 -4.16 20.31
N ARG A 79 24.61 -3.39 20.32
CA ARG A 79 24.55 -1.95 20.08
C ARG A 79 24.68 -1.68 18.58
N LEU A 80 23.62 -1.14 17.98
CA LEU A 80 23.49 -0.88 16.55
C LEU A 80 23.39 0.63 16.30
N ARG A 81 23.77 1.06 15.10
CA ARG A 81 23.45 2.38 14.53
C ARG A 81 22.22 2.26 13.65
N VAL A 82 21.14 2.92 14.03
CA VAL A 82 19.83 2.74 13.38
C VAL A 82 19.31 4.08 12.85
N ALA A 83 19.06 4.13 11.55
CA ALA A 83 18.35 5.25 10.92
C ALA A 83 16.84 5.02 11.06
N VAL A 84 16.14 5.87 11.81
CA VAL A 84 14.72 5.68 12.13
C VAL A 84 13.86 6.63 11.30
N LEU A 85 13.02 6.09 10.42
CA LEU A 85 12.01 6.86 9.70
C LEU A 85 10.90 7.30 10.67
N LEU A 86 10.88 8.59 11.00
CA LEU A 86 10.00 9.21 11.97
C LEU A 86 9.00 10.14 11.26
N SER A 87 7.72 9.78 11.25
CA SER A 87 6.70 10.49 10.46
C SER A 87 5.88 11.50 11.27
N GLY A 88 6.18 11.70 12.55
CA GLY A 88 5.34 12.46 13.49
C GLY A 88 4.12 11.69 14.02
N GLY A 89 3.92 10.45 13.56
CA GLY A 89 2.87 9.55 14.04
C GLY A 89 3.32 8.67 15.21
N VAL A 90 2.36 8.24 16.03
CA VAL A 90 2.62 7.48 17.27
C VAL A 90 3.44 6.22 17.05
N ASP A 91 3.17 5.50 15.97
CA ASP A 91 3.81 4.21 15.69
C ASP A 91 5.31 4.39 15.47
N SER A 92 5.70 5.36 14.63
CA SER A 92 7.12 5.68 14.41
C SER A 92 7.81 6.23 15.66
N SER A 93 7.08 6.97 16.50
CA SER A 93 7.60 7.51 17.76
C SER A 93 7.86 6.40 18.79
N VAL A 94 6.93 5.46 18.95
CA VAL A 94 7.13 4.29 19.83
C VAL A 94 8.27 3.43 19.30
N ALA A 95 8.34 3.19 17.99
CA ALA A 95 9.44 2.44 17.38
C ALA A 95 10.81 3.07 17.71
N LEU A 96 10.95 4.40 17.58
CA LEU A 96 12.17 5.11 17.97
C LEU A 96 12.49 4.91 19.47
N ARG A 97 11.49 5.09 20.34
CA ARG A 97 11.68 4.98 21.80
C ARG A 97 12.05 3.57 22.24
N LEU A 98 11.51 2.53 21.60
CA LEU A 98 11.88 1.13 21.85
C LEU A 98 13.33 0.86 21.43
N LEU A 99 13.76 1.34 20.26
CA LEU A 99 15.15 1.18 19.81
C LEU A 99 16.15 1.92 20.71
N HIS A 100 15.79 3.13 21.17
CA HIS A 100 16.57 3.87 22.14
C HIS A 100 16.65 3.11 23.48
N ALA A 101 15.52 2.58 23.97
CA ALA A 101 15.47 1.78 25.20
C ALA A 101 16.24 0.46 25.10
N ALA A 102 16.35 -0.13 23.90
CA ALA A 102 17.20 -1.29 23.61
C ALA A 102 18.71 -0.94 23.56
N GLY A 103 19.09 0.33 23.73
CA GLY A 103 20.48 0.77 23.83
C GLY A 103 21.15 1.07 22.48
N HIS A 104 20.39 1.19 21.40
CA HIS A 104 20.94 1.51 20.07
C HIS A 104 21.22 3.01 19.91
N GLN A 105 22.19 3.33 19.06
CA GLN A 105 22.45 4.70 18.62
C GLN A 105 21.51 5.03 17.46
N CYS A 106 20.50 5.85 17.75
CA CYS A 106 19.48 6.21 16.76
C CYS A 106 19.77 7.58 16.14
N THR A 107 19.45 7.72 14.86
CA THR A 107 19.28 9.01 14.17
C THR A 107 17.92 8.97 13.50
N ALA A 108 17.07 9.94 13.80
CA ALA A 108 15.74 10.03 13.22
C ALA A 108 15.78 10.80 11.90
N PHE A 109 14.95 10.39 10.96
CA PHE A 109 14.80 11.00 9.66
C PHE A 109 13.33 11.26 9.35
N TYR A 110 12.99 12.51 9.07
CA TYR A 110 11.69 12.91 8.54
C TYR A 110 11.78 13.04 7.01
N LEU A 111 10.92 12.31 6.28
CA LEU A 111 10.90 12.37 4.81
C LEU A 111 9.89 13.44 4.35
N LYS A 112 10.39 14.53 3.78
CA LYS A 112 9.54 15.57 3.19
C LYS A 112 9.26 15.21 1.73
N ILE A 113 8.03 14.73 1.47
CA ILE A 113 7.53 14.29 0.15
C ILE A 113 6.31 15.09 -0.33
N TRP A 114 6.05 16.24 0.30
CA TRP A 114 4.89 17.08 0.03
C TRP A 114 5.14 18.02 -1.14
N PHE A 115 4.09 18.28 -1.93
CA PHE A 115 4.11 19.21 -3.06
C PHE A 115 3.62 20.58 -2.59
N GLN A 116 4.51 21.56 -2.46
CA GLN A 116 4.15 22.92 -2.05
C GLN A 116 3.40 23.65 -3.19
N GLU A 117 3.94 23.63 -4.40
CA GLU A 117 3.53 24.55 -5.47
C GLU A 117 2.17 24.19 -6.15
N ASP A 118 1.78 22.92 -6.22
CA ASP A 118 0.51 22.52 -6.88
C ASP A 118 -0.73 22.56 -5.94
N PHE A 119 -0.51 22.75 -4.63
CA PHE A 119 -1.57 22.61 -3.62
C PHE A 119 -1.69 23.78 -2.65
N GLU A 120 -0.91 24.85 -2.80
CA GLU A 120 -1.03 26.09 -2.00
C GLU A 120 -2.48 26.62 -1.90
N ASN A 121 -3.32 26.36 -2.91
CA ASN A 121 -4.73 26.77 -2.92
C ASN A 121 -5.69 25.89 -2.06
N PHE A 122 -5.22 24.78 -1.46
CA PHE A 122 -6.06 23.84 -0.68
C PHE A 122 -5.77 23.83 0.82
N TRP A 123 -4.61 24.36 1.21
CA TRP A 123 -4.14 24.29 2.59
C TRP A 123 -4.18 25.67 3.21
N SER A 124 -5.05 25.87 4.20
CA SER A 124 -4.89 26.99 5.13
C SER A 124 -3.67 26.80 6.05
N GLU A 125 -3.19 25.55 6.18
CA GLU A 125 -2.05 25.12 7.01
C GLU A 125 -1.33 23.95 6.34
N CYS A 126 0.01 24.00 6.27
CA CYS A 126 0.84 22.93 5.71
C CYS A 126 0.87 21.71 6.66
N PRO A 127 0.28 20.55 6.32
CA PRO A 127 0.17 19.41 7.26
C PRO A 127 1.50 18.84 7.75
N TRP A 128 2.57 19.04 6.98
CA TRP A 128 3.90 18.50 7.28
C TRP A 128 4.60 19.24 8.41
N GLU A 129 4.23 20.50 8.69
CA GLU A 129 4.84 21.29 9.76
C GLU A 129 4.47 20.71 11.13
N GLU A 130 3.17 20.41 11.34
CA GLU A 130 2.69 19.74 12.55
C GLU A 130 3.34 18.36 12.74
N ASP A 131 3.45 17.57 11.66
CA ASP A 131 4.13 16.28 11.70
C ASP A 131 5.61 16.41 12.12
N LEU A 132 6.30 17.40 11.58
CA LEU A 132 7.71 17.67 11.88
C LEU A 132 7.90 18.19 13.31
N GLU A 133 6.99 19.02 13.81
CA GLU A 133 6.99 19.47 15.21
C GLU A 133 6.85 18.30 16.17
N TYR A 134 5.92 17.37 15.92
CA TYR A 134 5.81 16.16 16.72
C TYR A 134 7.05 15.27 16.63
N ALA A 135 7.61 15.10 15.43
CA ALA A 135 8.85 14.34 15.25
C ALA A 135 10.00 14.95 16.07
N LYS A 136 10.15 16.27 16.03
CA LYS A 136 11.15 17.01 16.81
C LYS A 136 10.94 16.83 18.31
N ALA A 137 9.72 17.05 18.79
CA ALA A 137 9.41 16.92 20.21
C ALA A 137 9.66 15.50 20.76
N VAL A 138 9.39 14.46 19.97
CA VAL A 138 9.70 13.06 20.34
C VAL A 138 11.21 12.82 20.43
N CYS A 139 11.97 13.36 19.48
CA CYS A 139 13.43 13.28 19.46
C CYS A 139 14.07 14.00 20.66
N ASP A 140 13.61 15.22 20.96
CA ASP A 140 14.11 16.05 22.05
C ASP A 140 13.95 15.38 23.43
N GLN A 141 12.91 14.55 23.63
CA GLN A 141 12.70 13.80 24.88
C GLN A 141 13.81 12.80 25.22
N VAL A 142 14.58 12.34 24.23
CA VAL A 142 15.62 11.31 24.39
C VAL A 142 16.95 11.68 23.73
N ASP A 143 17.14 12.96 23.39
CA ASP A 143 18.36 13.49 22.78
C ASP A 143 18.79 12.70 21.51
N VAL A 144 17.81 12.37 20.67
CA VAL A 144 18.06 11.73 19.36
C VAL A 144 18.11 12.79 18.27
N PRO A 145 19.16 12.86 17.44
CA PRO A 145 19.22 13.81 16.33
C PRO A 145 18.12 13.52 15.30
N LEU A 146 17.51 14.60 14.78
CA LEU A 146 16.50 14.56 13.72
C LEU A 146 17.01 15.27 12.47
N GLU A 147 17.02 14.57 11.34
CA GLU A 147 17.34 15.11 10.02
C GLU A 147 16.11 15.13 9.12
N VAL A 148 16.01 16.14 8.24
CA VAL A 148 14.95 16.24 7.24
C VAL A 148 15.54 15.89 5.88
N VAL A 149 14.95 14.90 5.21
CA VAL A 149 15.35 14.47 3.86
C VAL A 149 14.26 14.87 2.89
N HIS A 150 14.62 15.71 1.92
CA HIS A 150 13.72 16.15 0.86
C HIS A 150 13.70 15.10 -0.25
N LEU A 151 12.53 14.50 -0.50
CA LEU A 151 12.34 13.45 -1.51
C LEU A 151 11.12 13.73 -2.41
N THR A 152 10.70 14.99 -2.52
CA THR A 152 9.51 15.39 -3.30
C THR A 152 9.67 15.03 -4.77
N ASP A 153 10.83 15.27 -5.38
CA ASP A 153 11.09 14.98 -6.79
C ASP A 153 11.12 13.46 -7.06
N GLU A 154 11.77 12.70 -6.18
CA GLU A 154 11.79 11.24 -6.24
C GLU A 154 10.40 10.67 -6.04
N TYR A 155 9.60 11.23 -5.14
CA TYR A 155 8.21 10.83 -4.93
C TYR A 155 7.36 11.07 -6.18
N TRP A 156 7.49 12.26 -6.79
CA TRP A 156 6.79 12.58 -8.02
C TRP A 156 7.15 11.62 -9.14
N LYS A 157 8.44 11.46 -9.39
CA LYS A 157 8.98 10.65 -10.48
C LYS A 157 8.64 9.17 -10.30
N ASN A 158 8.88 8.64 -9.11
CA ASN A 158 8.85 7.21 -8.87
C ASN A 158 7.50 6.68 -8.39
N VAL A 159 6.61 7.53 -7.86
CA VAL A 159 5.30 7.09 -7.33
C VAL A 159 4.16 7.78 -8.06
N VAL A 160 4.07 9.10 -8.01
CA VAL A 160 2.92 9.86 -8.54
C VAL A 160 2.77 9.69 -10.06
N SER A 161 3.86 9.90 -10.81
CA SER A 161 3.85 9.81 -12.28
C SER A 161 3.44 8.42 -12.75
N TYR A 162 3.96 7.37 -12.08
CA TYR A 162 3.58 5.98 -12.35
C TYR A 162 2.08 5.75 -12.09
N ILE A 163 1.59 6.22 -10.94
CA ILE A 163 0.18 6.05 -10.57
C ILE A 163 -0.74 6.70 -11.59
N ILE A 164 -0.43 7.94 -11.99
CA ILE A 164 -1.18 8.68 -12.99
C ILE A 164 -1.26 7.90 -14.30
N GLU A 165 -0.14 7.32 -14.74
CA GLU A 165 -0.11 6.53 -15.98
C GLU A 165 -0.91 5.23 -15.87
N GLU A 166 -0.81 4.52 -14.76
CA GLU A 166 -1.63 3.33 -14.51
C GLU A 166 -3.13 3.66 -14.55
N TYR A 167 -3.54 4.81 -13.99
CA TYR A 167 -4.92 5.28 -14.09
C TYR A 167 -5.33 5.60 -15.52
N ARG A 168 -4.45 6.21 -16.35
CA ARG A 168 -4.72 6.43 -17.78
C ARG A 168 -4.93 5.12 -18.53
N CYS A 169 -4.25 4.06 -18.13
CA CYS A 169 -4.47 2.73 -18.67
C CYS A 169 -5.67 1.99 -18.05
N GLY A 170 -6.41 2.61 -17.13
CA GLY A 170 -7.57 1.99 -16.48
C GLY A 170 -7.21 0.93 -15.45
N ARG A 171 -5.97 0.91 -14.96
CA ARG A 171 -5.56 0.07 -13.83
C ARG A 171 -5.79 0.79 -12.50
N THR A 172 -5.61 0.10 -11.39
CA THR A 172 -5.71 0.66 -10.03
C THR A 172 -4.44 0.30 -9.27
N PRO A 173 -3.40 1.16 -9.32
CA PRO A 173 -2.13 0.92 -8.64
C PRO A 173 -2.26 1.05 -7.12
N ASN A 174 -1.27 0.53 -6.38
CA ASN A 174 -1.18 0.68 -4.93
C ASN A 174 -0.07 1.67 -4.52
N PRO A 175 -0.38 2.94 -4.17
CA PRO A 175 0.63 3.95 -3.83
C PRO A 175 1.52 3.58 -2.65
N ASP A 176 1.00 2.86 -1.66
CA ASP A 176 1.71 2.59 -0.42
C ASP A 176 2.80 1.53 -0.62
N ILE A 177 2.53 0.48 -1.41
CA ILE A 177 3.55 -0.48 -1.84
C ILE A 177 4.67 0.24 -2.59
N LEU A 178 4.32 1.15 -3.51
CA LEU A 178 5.32 1.91 -4.28
C LEU A 178 6.13 2.87 -3.40
N CYS A 179 5.49 3.55 -2.45
CA CYS A 179 6.15 4.43 -1.49
C CYS A 179 7.17 3.65 -0.65
N ASN A 180 6.80 2.46 -0.15
CA ASN A 180 7.73 1.62 0.61
C ASN A 180 8.91 1.17 -0.27
N THR A 181 8.66 0.60 -1.44
CA THR A 181 9.71 0.04 -2.30
C THR A 181 10.59 1.10 -2.95
N ARG A 182 10.05 2.25 -3.34
CA ARG A 182 10.75 3.25 -4.15
C ARG A 182 11.24 4.47 -3.35
N ILE A 183 10.60 4.78 -2.22
CA ILE A 183 10.89 5.99 -1.44
C ILE A 183 11.49 5.64 -0.08
N LYS A 184 10.71 5.06 0.85
CA LYS A 184 11.16 4.79 2.23
C LYS A 184 12.37 3.86 2.27
N PHE A 185 12.34 2.80 1.45
CA PHE A 185 13.42 1.81 1.39
C PHE A 185 14.13 1.83 0.03
N GLY A 186 13.87 2.85 -0.80
CA GLY A 186 14.57 3.10 -2.06
C GLY A 186 15.35 4.39 -1.95
N ALA A 187 14.80 5.50 -2.48
CA ALA A 187 15.45 6.80 -2.52
C ALA A 187 16.03 7.29 -1.18
N PHE A 188 15.35 7.03 -0.05
CA PHE A 188 15.91 7.36 1.27
C PHE A 188 17.18 6.55 1.57
N MET A 189 17.19 5.25 1.30
CA MET A 189 18.35 4.39 1.53
C MET A 189 19.52 4.78 0.62
N ASP A 190 19.24 5.24 -0.59
CA ASP A 190 20.24 5.80 -1.50
C ASP A 190 20.81 7.11 -0.93
N ALA A 191 19.96 7.99 -0.39
CA ALA A 191 20.38 9.26 0.21
C ALA A 191 21.28 9.10 1.43
N ILE A 192 21.06 8.06 2.24
CA ILE A 192 21.89 7.76 3.42
C ILE A 192 23.00 6.74 3.14
N ASN A 193 23.24 6.36 1.88
CA ASN A 193 24.18 5.27 1.56
C ASN A 193 25.64 5.57 1.97
N SER A 194 26.03 6.84 2.05
CA SER A 194 27.35 7.24 2.55
C SER A 194 27.44 7.28 4.08
N MET A 195 26.32 7.15 4.77
CA MET A 195 26.25 7.13 6.22
C MET A 195 26.34 5.69 6.72
N GLU A 196 27.02 5.50 7.84
CA GLU A 196 27.26 4.17 8.38
C GLU A 196 26.13 3.75 9.34
N PHE A 197 24.99 3.30 8.79
CA PHE A 197 23.90 2.69 9.56
C PHE A 197 23.82 1.19 9.32
N ASP A 198 23.64 0.43 10.40
CA ASP A 198 23.47 -1.02 10.35
C ASP A 198 22.09 -1.39 9.80
N TYR A 199 21.05 -0.67 10.25
CA TYR A 199 19.66 -0.89 9.86
C TYR A 199 18.88 0.43 9.69
N VAL A 200 17.83 0.35 8.88
CA VAL A 200 16.77 1.36 8.78
C VAL A 200 15.54 0.82 9.51
N ALA A 201 15.01 1.62 10.44
CA ALA A 201 13.80 1.32 11.17
C ALA A 201 12.61 2.15 10.73
N SER A 202 11.42 1.62 10.94
CA SER A 202 10.17 2.38 10.82
C SER A 202 9.08 1.77 11.71
N GLY A 203 8.00 2.52 11.94
CA GLY A 203 6.84 2.06 12.71
C GLY A 203 5.92 1.09 11.97
N HIS A 204 6.43 0.26 11.06
CA HIS A 204 5.59 -0.73 10.38
C HIS A 204 5.26 -1.92 11.31
N TYR A 205 4.03 -2.40 11.22
CA TYR A 205 3.56 -3.63 11.84
C TYR A 205 3.93 -4.83 10.95
N ALA A 206 5.18 -5.24 11.03
CA ALA A 206 5.71 -6.44 10.41
C ALA A 206 6.95 -6.88 11.19
N ASN A 207 7.44 -8.08 10.96
CA ASN A 207 8.66 -8.56 11.60
C ASN A 207 9.71 -8.94 10.55
N VAL A 208 10.98 -8.63 10.80
CA VAL A 208 12.09 -9.06 9.93
C VAL A 208 12.99 -9.97 10.73
N ILE A 209 13.12 -11.21 10.30
CA ILE A 209 14.03 -12.18 10.89
C ILE A 209 15.30 -12.22 10.07
N HIS A 210 16.40 -11.75 10.65
CA HIS A 210 17.73 -11.88 10.06
C HIS A 210 18.32 -13.25 10.41
N PRO A 211 19.07 -13.89 9.49
CA PRO A 211 19.79 -15.11 9.80
C PRO A 211 20.86 -14.87 10.88
N SER A 212 21.17 -15.92 11.65
CA SER A 212 22.29 -15.88 12.59
C SER A 212 23.62 -15.64 11.87
N THR A 213 24.60 -15.11 12.59
CA THR A 213 25.96 -14.82 12.07
C THR A 213 26.63 -16.04 11.45
N ASP A 214 26.25 -17.24 11.88
CA ASP A 214 26.82 -18.50 11.37
C ASP A 214 26.20 -18.95 10.03
N LYS A 215 25.20 -18.21 9.52
CA LYS A 215 24.44 -18.52 8.29
C LYS A 215 24.40 -17.32 7.34
N ILE A 216 25.56 -16.72 7.07
CA ILE A 216 25.75 -15.53 6.21
C ILE A 216 25.06 -15.65 4.83
N ASN A 217 24.95 -16.86 4.28
CA ASN A 217 24.33 -17.10 2.97
C ASN A 217 22.80 -17.18 2.99
N LYS A 218 22.13 -17.07 4.14
CA LYS A 218 20.65 -17.09 4.20
C LYS A 218 20.06 -15.70 3.99
N SER A 219 18.87 -15.67 3.41
CA SER A 219 18.07 -14.45 3.25
C SER A 219 17.35 -14.08 4.54
N SER A 220 17.26 -12.78 4.86
CA SER A 220 16.28 -12.25 5.81
C SER A 220 14.86 -12.60 5.37
N VAL A 221 13.98 -12.80 6.35
CA VAL A 221 12.61 -13.24 6.17
C VAL A 221 11.65 -12.15 6.66
N LEU A 222 10.63 -11.83 5.86
CA LEU A 222 9.54 -10.95 6.26
C LEU A 222 8.40 -11.79 6.85
N GLU A 223 8.03 -11.52 8.09
CA GLU A 223 6.97 -12.24 8.80
C GLU A 223 5.81 -11.30 9.17
N LEU A 224 4.63 -11.91 9.26
CA LEU A 224 3.41 -11.26 9.75
C LEU A 224 3.65 -10.65 11.14
N SER A 225 3.02 -9.48 11.36
CA SER A 225 2.89 -8.91 12.70
C SER A 225 2.15 -9.86 13.64
N LYS A 226 2.30 -9.65 14.96
CA LYS A 226 1.42 -10.24 15.98
C LYS A 226 -0.02 -9.72 15.84
N ASP A 227 -0.19 -8.46 15.41
CA ASP A 227 -1.48 -7.84 15.14
C ASP A 227 -1.90 -8.10 13.69
N MET A 228 -2.82 -9.04 13.49
CA MET A 228 -3.29 -9.41 12.14
C MET A 228 -4.14 -8.34 11.46
N VAL A 229 -4.78 -7.46 12.22
CA VAL A 229 -5.60 -6.36 11.68
C VAL A 229 -4.70 -5.23 11.18
N LYS A 230 -3.63 -4.95 11.93
CA LYS A 230 -2.66 -3.91 11.59
C LYS A 230 -1.47 -4.41 10.78
N ASP A 231 -1.35 -5.71 10.52
CA ASP A 231 -0.29 -6.32 9.72
C ASP A 231 -0.06 -5.57 8.40
N GLN A 232 1.18 -5.17 8.16
CA GLN A 232 1.60 -4.35 7.02
C GLN A 232 2.55 -5.10 6.08
N THR A 233 2.73 -6.42 6.25
CA THR A 233 3.55 -7.22 5.32
C THR A 233 3.07 -7.12 3.88
N TYR A 234 1.76 -6.96 3.64
CA TYR A 234 1.22 -6.72 2.29
C TYR A 234 1.89 -5.53 1.61
N PHE A 235 2.04 -4.41 2.32
CA PHE A 235 2.66 -3.19 1.79
C PHE A 235 4.19 -3.28 1.64
N LEU A 236 4.80 -4.31 2.22
CA LEU A 236 6.24 -4.56 2.22
C LEU A 236 6.61 -5.75 1.32
N SER A 237 5.62 -6.46 0.79
CA SER A 237 5.76 -7.72 0.04
C SER A 237 6.49 -7.59 -1.29
N HIS A 238 6.69 -6.35 -1.78
CA HIS A 238 7.36 -6.05 -3.03
C HIS A 238 8.76 -5.43 -2.85
N LEU A 239 9.31 -5.49 -1.63
CA LEU A 239 10.69 -5.10 -1.38
C LEU A 239 11.65 -6.08 -2.06
N SER A 240 12.84 -5.61 -2.41
CA SER A 240 13.94 -6.49 -2.79
C SER A 240 14.59 -7.09 -1.55
N GLN A 241 15.30 -8.20 -1.74
CA GLN A 241 16.06 -8.80 -0.65
C GLN A 241 17.19 -7.90 -0.12
N ALA A 242 17.78 -7.07 -1.00
CA ALA A 242 18.79 -6.08 -0.60
C ALA A 242 18.20 -5.00 0.31
N GLN A 243 16.96 -4.59 0.06
CA GLN A 243 16.22 -3.68 0.93
C GLN A 243 15.90 -4.37 2.25
N LEU A 244 15.23 -5.53 2.21
CA LEU A 244 14.76 -6.26 3.40
C LEU A 244 15.90 -6.58 4.40
N LYS A 245 17.09 -6.94 3.90
CA LYS A 245 18.26 -7.25 4.74
C LYS A 245 18.73 -6.09 5.63
N ARG A 246 18.36 -4.85 5.30
CA ARG A 246 18.74 -3.64 6.03
C ARG A 246 17.61 -3.08 6.90
N LEU A 247 16.48 -3.79 7.06
CA LEU A 247 15.32 -3.26 7.78
C LEU A 247 15.15 -3.88 9.17
N ILE A 248 14.66 -3.08 10.11
CA ILE A 248 14.18 -3.55 11.42
C ILE A 248 12.82 -2.90 11.73
N PHE A 249 11.88 -3.68 12.28
CA PHE A 249 10.53 -3.20 12.57
C PHE A 249 10.18 -3.45 14.05
N PRO A 250 10.41 -2.46 14.93
CA PRO A 250 10.23 -2.63 16.37
C PRO A 250 8.82 -3.03 16.82
N LEU A 251 7.80 -2.73 16.02
CA LEU A 251 6.39 -2.99 16.37
C LEU A 251 5.89 -4.37 15.97
N GLY A 252 6.69 -5.19 15.29
CA GLY A 252 6.26 -6.49 14.75
C GLY A 252 5.68 -7.45 15.79
N GLY A 253 6.16 -7.40 17.03
CA GLY A 253 5.71 -8.22 18.15
C GLY A 253 4.60 -7.61 19.01
N ILE A 254 4.11 -6.40 18.69
CA ILE A 254 3.31 -5.59 19.61
C ILE A 254 1.93 -5.26 19.02
N PRO A 255 0.83 -5.66 19.67
CA PRO A 255 -0.52 -5.23 19.30
C PRO A 255 -0.70 -3.71 19.33
N LYS A 256 -1.56 -3.17 18.46
CA LYS A 256 -1.74 -1.71 18.34
C LYS A 256 -2.20 -1.03 19.63
N ASP A 257 -3.06 -1.67 20.40
CA ASP A 257 -3.52 -1.17 21.69
C ASP A 257 -2.38 -1.09 22.71
N GLU A 258 -1.48 -2.07 22.75
CA GLU A 258 -0.26 -2.03 23.56
C GLU A 258 0.69 -0.92 23.08
N VAL A 259 0.86 -0.72 21.78
CA VAL A 259 1.63 0.44 21.25
C VAL A 259 1.08 1.76 21.79
N ARG A 260 -0.24 1.91 21.90
CA ARG A 260 -0.86 3.11 22.51
C ARG A 260 -0.62 3.23 24.00
N LYS A 261 -0.55 2.13 24.74
CA LYS A 261 -0.19 2.13 26.18
C LYS A 261 1.28 2.52 26.36
N ILE A 262 2.18 1.97 25.56
CA ILE A 262 3.60 2.31 25.55
C ILE A 262 3.80 3.79 25.22
N ALA A 263 3.06 4.33 24.25
CA ALA A 263 3.12 5.75 23.92
C ALA A 263 2.76 6.65 25.13
N LYS A 264 1.78 6.23 25.94
CA LYS A 264 1.43 6.91 27.19
C LYS A 264 2.47 6.72 28.28
N GLN A 265 3.05 5.52 28.39
CA GLN A 265 4.13 5.23 29.36
C GLN A 265 5.39 6.06 29.09
N PHE A 266 5.76 6.25 27.81
CA PHE A 266 6.85 7.13 27.41
C PHE A 266 6.49 8.62 27.44
N ASP A 267 5.24 8.95 27.77
CA ASP A 267 4.67 10.29 27.74
C ASP A 267 4.94 11.03 26.42
N LEU A 268 4.69 10.35 25.29
CA LEU A 268 4.97 10.93 23.99
C LEU A 268 4.05 12.12 23.70
N PRO A 269 4.56 13.21 23.11
CA PRO A 269 3.76 14.41 22.81
C PRO A 269 2.62 14.14 21.82
N ASN A 270 2.76 13.11 20.97
CA ASN A 270 1.75 12.71 19.99
C ASN A 270 0.88 11.53 20.45
N LYS A 271 0.96 11.07 21.71
CA LYS A 271 0.30 9.84 22.21
C LYS A 271 -1.20 9.73 21.91
N ASP A 272 -1.90 10.87 21.91
CA ASP A 272 -3.35 10.96 21.68
C ASP A 272 -3.73 11.21 20.20
N ARG A 273 -2.74 11.36 19.31
CA ARG A 273 -2.97 11.64 17.88
C ARG A 273 -3.58 10.42 17.19
N LYS A 274 -4.60 10.64 16.35
CA LYS A 274 -5.24 9.56 15.57
C LYS A 274 -4.28 8.99 14.53
N ASP A 275 -4.48 7.73 14.15
CA ASP A 275 -3.76 7.13 13.02
C ASP A 275 -4.06 7.92 11.74
N SER A 276 -3.02 8.22 10.95
CA SER A 276 -3.19 8.79 9.62
C SER A 276 -4.04 7.87 8.76
N GLN A 277 -5.06 8.44 8.12
CA GLN A 277 -5.94 7.75 7.17
C GLN A 277 -5.72 8.35 5.78
N GLY A 278 -5.70 7.51 4.75
CA GLY A 278 -5.48 7.94 3.37
C GLY A 278 -4.00 7.89 2.94
N ILE A 279 -3.74 8.45 1.76
CA ILE A 279 -2.44 8.37 1.11
C ILE A 279 -1.53 9.47 1.65
N CYS A 280 -0.34 9.07 2.13
CA CYS A 280 0.55 9.88 2.97
C CYS A 280 0.79 11.33 2.49
N PHE A 281 0.95 11.58 1.19
CA PHE A 281 1.30 12.90 0.65
C PHE A 281 0.10 13.81 0.35
N LEU A 282 -1.13 13.27 0.39
CA LEU A 282 -2.35 14.02 0.08
C LEU A 282 -2.97 14.67 1.31
N GLY A 283 -2.59 14.22 2.51
CA GLY A 283 -3.24 14.60 3.77
C GLY A 283 -4.77 14.46 3.67
N LYS A 284 -5.50 15.57 3.84
CA LYS A 284 -6.97 15.68 3.79
C LYS A 284 -7.56 15.69 2.37
N ILE A 285 -6.77 15.81 1.31
CA ILE A 285 -7.28 15.86 -0.08
C ILE A 285 -7.76 14.49 -0.52
N LYS A 286 -8.95 14.44 -1.15
CA LYS A 286 -9.46 13.20 -1.72
C LYS A 286 -8.64 12.78 -2.92
N PHE A 287 -8.31 11.50 -2.99
CA PHE A 287 -7.53 10.95 -4.11
C PHE A 287 -8.17 11.20 -5.48
N SER A 288 -9.50 11.17 -5.59
CA SER A 288 -10.20 11.47 -6.85
C SER A 288 -10.02 12.92 -7.31
N GLU A 289 -9.93 13.88 -6.38
CA GLU A 289 -9.66 15.28 -6.71
C GLU A 289 -8.22 15.47 -7.18
N PHE A 290 -7.29 14.76 -6.54
CA PHE A 290 -5.90 14.70 -6.98
C PHE A 290 -5.80 14.21 -8.43
N VAL A 291 -6.40 13.06 -8.74
CA VAL A 291 -6.39 12.50 -10.11
C VAL A 291 -7.02 13.46 -11.12
N ALA A 292 -8.18 14.05 -10.78
CA ALA A 292 -8.87 14.98 -11.67
C ALA A 292 -8.02 16.19 -12.07
N ARG A 293 -7.14 16.69 -11.19
CA ARG A 293 -6.23 17.80 -11.52
C ARG A 293 -5.13 17.40 -12.51
N HIS A 294 -4.65 16.17 -12.44
CA HIS A 294 -3.50 15.73 -13.22
C HIS A 294 -3.87 15.18 -14.59
N ILE A 295 -5.00 14.49 -14.69
CA ILE A 295 -5.45 13.87 -15.95
C ILE A 295 -6.81 14.36 -16.43
N GLY A 296 -7.43 15.28 -15.70
CA GLY A 296 -8.74 15.82 -16.06
C GLY A 296 -9.89 14.84 -15.86
N GLU A 297 -11.01 15.20 -16.48
CA GLU A 297 -12.19 14.37 -16.60
C GLU A 297 -12.41 14.01 -18.06
N LYS A 298 -12.86 12.79 -18.31
CA LYS A 298 -13.20 12.30 -19.65
C LYS A 298 -14.55 11.64 -19.57
N GLU A 299 -15.60 12.41 -19.83
CA GLU A 299 -16.97 11.92 -19.73
C GLU A 299 -17.17 10.71 -20.65
N GLY A 300 -17.73 9.64 -20.09
CA GLY A 300 -18.05 8.40 -20.77
C GLY A 300 -19.37 7.84 -20.29
N ILE A 301 -19.73 6.64 -20.74
CA ILE A 301 -21.03 6.04 -20.45
C ILE A 301 -20.92 4.84 -19.50
N ILE A 302 -21.99 4.60 -18.76
CA ILE A 302 -22.16 3.44 -17.90
C ILE A 302 -23.20 2.51 -18.55
N LEU A 303 -22.82 1.25 -18.75
CA LEU A 303 -23.69 0.21 -19.30
C LEU A 303 -23.87 -0.95 -18.30
N GLU A 304 -25.08 -1.52 -18.23
CA GLU A 304 -25.27 -2.81 -17.56
C GLU A 304 -24.65 -3.93 -18.41
N ALA A 305 -23.78 -4.74 -17.80
CA ALA A 305 -23.02 -5.77 -18.50
C ALA A 305 -23.91 -6.85 -19.13
N GLU A 306 -25.00 -7.22 -18.46
CA GLU A 306 -25.88 -8.31 -18.87
C GLU A 306 -26.88 -7.90 -19.96
N THR A 307 -27.39 -6.67 -19.91
CA THR A 307 -28.51 -6.22 -20.76
C THR A 307 -28.07 -5.25 -21.85
N GLY A 308 -26.92 -4.60 -21.68
CA GLY A 308 -26.49 -3.46 -22.51
C GLY A 308 -27.30 -2.19 -22.24
N ASP A 309 -28.09 -2.15 -21.17
CA ASP A 309 -28.88 -0.96 -20.86
C ASP A 309 -27.97 0.22 -20.51
N PHE A 310 -28.23 1.36 -21.14
CA PHE A 310 -27.55 2.61 -20.85
C PHE A 310 -28.06 3.20 -19.53
N LEU A 311 -27.19 3.30 -18.54
CA LEU A 311 -27.56 3.68 -17.17
C LEU A 311 -27.21 5.13 -16.82
N GLY A 312 -26.39 5.79 -17.63
CA GLY A 312 -25.97 7.17 -17.41
C GLY A 312 -24.52 7.43 -17.82
N THR A 313 -23.99 8.57 -17.42
CA THR A 313 -22.61 8.97 -17.72
C THR A 313 -21.72 8.91 -16.48
N HIS A 314 -20.41 8.88 -16.72
CA HIS A 314 -19.38 8.94 -15.69
C HIS A 314 -18.34 10.02 -16.01
N ARG A 315 -17.63 10.52 -15.00
CA ARG A 315 -16.61 11.58 -15.15
C ARG A 315 -15.26 11.10 -15.70
N GLY A 316 -15.06 9.80 -15.78
CA GLY A 316 -13.85 9.17 -16.32
C GLY A 316 -13.64 7.78 -15.72
N PHE A 317 -13.25 6.80 -16.54
CA PHE A 317 -13.10 5.41 -16.07
C PHE A 317 -12.03 5.27 -14.97
N TRP A 318 -11.08 6.20 -14.88
CA TRP A 318 -10.03 6.21 -13.86
C TRP A 318 -10.54 6.51 -12.45
N PHE A 319 -11.77 7.00 -12.29
CA PHE A 319 -12.41 7.15 -10.98
C PHE A 319 -13.12 5.87 -10.49
N TYR A 320 -12.98 4.77 -11.24
CA TYR A 320 -13.65 3.51 -10.96
C TYR A 320 -12.64 2.37 -10.86
N THR A 321 -12.80 1.53 -9.84
CA THR A 321 -12.03 0.29 -9.66
C THR A 321 -12.96 -0.91 -9.81
N ILE A 322 -12.45 -2.02 -10.36
CA ILE A 322 -13.21 -3.28 -10.44
C ILE A 322 -13.66 -3.70 -9.03
N GLY A 323 -14.94 -4.02 -8.88
CA GLY A 323 -15.59 -4.33 -7.61
C GLY A 323 -16.06 -3.11 -6.80
N GLN A 324 -15.85 -1.89 -7.28
CA GLN A 324 -16.37 -0.70 -6.61
C GLN A 324 -17.90 -0.68 -6.60
N ARG A 325 -18.48 -0.53 -5.40
CA ARG A 325 -19.92 -0.37 -5.16
C ARG A 325 -20.33 1.09 -4.95
N GLN A 326 -19.52 1.84 -4.20
CA GLN A 326 -19.85 3.21 -3.80
C GLN A 326 -19.52 4.21 -4.91
N GLY A 327 -20.24 5.35 -4.94
CA GLY A 327 -19.96 6.44 -5.87
C GLY A 327 -20.51 6.26 -7.29
N LEU A 328 -21.17 5.13 -7.60
CA LEU A 328 -21.83 4.89 -8.90
C LEU A 328 -23.07 5.77 -9.12
N ARG A 329 -23.78 6.13 -8.02
CA ARG A 329 -25.00 6.97 -8.04
C ARG A 329 -26.12 6.46 -8.96
N LEU A 330 -26.23 5.13 -9.11
CA LEU A 330 -27.26 4.46 -9.90
C LEU A 330 -28.41 3.95 -9.02
N PRO A 331 -29.68 4.10 -9.42
CA PRO A 331 -30.84 3.56 -8.69
C PRO A 331 -30.96 2.04 -8.87
N GLY A 332 -31.73 1.37 -8.00
CA GLY A 332 -32.06 -0.06 -8.14
C GLY A 332 -30.90 -1.03 -7.94
N GLY A 333 -29.88 -0.63 -7.15
CA GLY A 333 -28.71 -1.44 -6.83
C GLY A 333 -28.96 -2.56 -5.80
N PRO A 334 -27.88 -3.16 -5.25
CA PRO A 334 -26.49 -2.71 -5.33
C PRO A 334 -25.88 -2.92 -6.73
N TRP A 335 -25.12 -1.93 -7.20
CA TRP A 335 -24.34 -2.01 -8.45
C TRP A 335 -22.87 -2.16 -8.13
N TYR A 336 -22.14 -2.90 -8.97
CA TYR A 336 -20.70 -3.08 -8.89
C TYR A 336 -20.06 -2.83 -10.25
N VAL A 337 -18.90 -2.17 -10.27
CA VAL A 337 -18.07 -2.06 -11.47
C VAL A 337 -17.48 -3.43 -11.80
N VAL A 338 -17.72 -3.94 -13.00
CA VAL A 338 -17.29 -5.30 -13.39
C VAL A 338 -16.22 -5.31 -14.45
N ALA A 339 -16.19 -4.30 -15.31
CA ALA A 339 -15.19 -4.13 -16.35
C ALA A 339 -15.07 -2.66 -16.76
N LYS A 340 -13.95 -2.32 -17.39
CA LYS A 340 -13.70 -1.00 -17.98
C LYS A 340 -13.17 -1.19 -19.39
N ASP A 341 -13.77 -0.49 -20.34
CA ASP A 341 -13.26 -0.37 -21.70
C ASP A 341 -12.65 1.02 -21.86
N THR A 342 -11.33 1.06 -21.74
CA THR A 342 -10.55 2.31 -21.77
C THR A 342 -10.48 2.91 -23.17
N LYS A 343 -10.54 2.07 -24.21
CA LYS A 343 -10.52 2.48 -25.62
C LYS A 343 -11.79 3.25 -25.95
N ASN A 344 -12.94 2.70 -25.55
CA ASN A 344 -14.24 3.27 -25.86
C ASN A 344 -14.80 4.18 -24.75
N ASN A 345 -14.08 4.34 -23.63
CA ASN A 345 -14.47 5.12 -22.47
C ASN A 345 -15.82 4.68 -21.87
N VAL A 346 -15.92 3.39 -21.55
CA VAL A 346 -17.12 2.77 -20.97
C VAL A 346 -16.79 2.09 -19.65
N VAL A 347 -17.69 2.27 -18.67
CA VAL A 347 -17.68 1.50 -17.42
C VAL A 347 -18.86 0.54 -17.44
N PHE A 348 -18.57 -0.76 -17.31
CA PHE A 348 -19.61 -1.78 -17.19
C PHE A 348 -19.92 -2.04 -15.72
N VAL A 349 -21.21 -2.14 -15.40
CA VAL A 349 -21.69 -2.44 -14.06
C VAL A 349 -22.67 -3.60 -14.05
N SER A 350 -22.83 -4.25 -12.91
CA SER A 350 -23.77 -5.36 -12.71
C SER A 350 -24.40 -5.32 -11.33
N ARG A 351 -25.65 -5.77 -11.23
CA ARG A 351 -26.35 -6.11 -9.97
C ARG A 351 -26.13 -7.57 -9.56
N ASN A 352 -25.75 -8.40 -10.52
CA ASN A 352 -25.55 -9.84 -10.38
C ASN A 352 -24.05 -10.16 -10.24
N TYR A 353 -23.34 -9.34 -9.46
CA TYR A 353 -21.87 -9.38 -9.35
C TYR A 353 -21.35 -10.67 -8.69
N PHE A 354 -22.12 -11.25 -7.77
CA PHE A 354 -21.75 -12.47 -7.03
C PHE A 354 -22.39 -13.75 -7.57
N SER A 355 -22.99 -13.71 -8.77
CA SER A 355 -23.59 -14.92 -9.36
C SER A 355 -22.52 -15.98 -9.69
N PHE A 356 -22.91 -17.24 -9.60
CA PHE A 356 -21.98 -18.39 -9.73
C PHE A 356 -21.24 -18.41 -11.08
N ASP A 357 -21.92 -18.04 -12.15
CA ASP A 357 -21.41 -17.94 -13.52
C ASP A 357 -20.35 -16.85 -13.72
N LYS A 358 -20.14 -15.97 -12.72
CA LYS A 358 -19.20 -14.83 -12.78
C LYS A 358 -18.02 -14.98 -11.84
N ARG A 359 -17.88 -16.12 -11.18
CA ARG A 359 -16.81 -16.43 -10.22
C ARG A 359 -15.42 -16.16 -10.79
N ARG A 360 -14.61 -15.41 -10.05
CA ARG A 360 -13.21 -15.12 -10.40
C ARG A 360 -12.31 -15.70 -9.34
N CYS A 361 -11.59 -16.75 -9.72
CA CYS A 361 -10.58 -17.37 -8.86
C CYS A 361 -9.26 -17.56 -9.61
N LEU A 362 -9.18 -17.25 -10.91
CA LEU A 362 -7.97 -17.39 -11.73
C LEU A 362 -7.52 -16.03 -12.26
N PHE A 363 -6.26 -15.68 -12.04
CA PHE A 363 -5.70 -14.42 -12.54
C PHE A 363 -4.20 -14.53 -12.78
N ARG A 364 -3.67 -13.60 -13.57
CA ARG A 364 -2.24 -13.52 -13.88
C ARG A 364 -1.56 -12.43 -13.08
N VAL A 365 -0.33 -12.69 -12.67
CA VAL A 365 0.55 -11.73 -12.00
C VAL A 365 1.87 -11.61 -12.75
N GLY A 366 2.31 -10.39 -12.98
CA GLY A 366 3.60 -10.06 -13.58
C GLY A 366 4.49 -9.32 -12.59
N SER A 367 5.69 -8.92 -13.04
CA SER A 367 6.68 -8.23 -12.21
C SER A 367 6.90 -8.95 -10.87
N LEU A 368 7.11 -10.27 -10.95
CA LEU A 368 7.25 -11.12 -9.78
C LEU A 368 8.51 -10.74 -8.98
N ARG A 369 8.35 -10.66 -7.66
CA ARG A 369 9.46 -10.49 -6.72
C ARG A 369 9.37 -11.51 -5.60
N TRP A 370 10.40 -12.34 -5.51
CA TRP A 370 10.57 -13.34 -4.47
C TRP A 370 11.75 -12.96 -3.57
N PHE A 371 11.56 -12.98 -2.25
CA PHE A 371 12.65 -12.66 -1.30
C PHE A 371 13.80 -13.66 -1.35
N SER A 372 13.51 -14.92 -1.71
CA SER A 372 14.51 -15.95 -1.99
C SER A 372 15.28 -15.73 -3.30
N GLY A 373 14.86 -14.79 -4.16
CA GLY A 373 15.43 -14.58 -5.50
C GLY A 373 14.91 -15.57 -6.56
N SER A 374 14.24 -16.64 -6.13
CA SER A 374 13.59 -17.63 -6.99
C SER A 374 12.20 -17.95 -6.43
N PRO A 375 11.27 -18.45 -7.25
CA PRO A 375 9.98 -18.89 -6.77
C PRO A 375 10.08 -20.05 -5.74
N PRO A 376 9.05 -20.23 -4.90
CA PRO A 376 9.05 -21.30 -3.91
C PRO A 376 8.98 -22.67 -4.58
N THR A 377 9.62 -23.68 -3.98
CA THR A 377 9.60 -25.06 -4.47
C THR A 377 8.23 -25.72 -4.38
N LYS A 378 7.41 -25.32 -3.41
CA LYS A 378 6.02 -25.75 -3.26
C LYS A 378 5.09 -24.60 -3.62
N THR A 379 4.58 -24.60 -4.84
CA THR A 379 3.64 -23.58 -5.32
C THR A 379 2.18 -24.03 -5.27
N SER A 380 1.90 -25.29 -4.94
CA SER A 380 0.55 -25.87 -4.96
C SER A 380 -0.31 -25.56 -3.73
N VAL A 381 0.31 -25.15 -2.62
CA VAL A 381 -0.38 -24.83 -1.36
C VAL A 381 0.29 -23.60 -0.74
N LEU A 382 -0.09 -22.43 -1.25
CA LEU A 382 0.32 -21.13 -0.74
C LEU A 382 -0.89 -20.37 -0.21
N GLN A 383 -0.64 -19.33 0.56
CA GLN A 383 -1.66 -18.35 0.91
C GLN A 383 -1.36 -17.03 0.20
N CYS A 384 -2.38 -16.25 -0.14
CA CYS A 384 -2.17 -14.93 -0.71
C CYS A 384 -3.15 -13.88 -0.18
N LYS A 385 -2.70 -12.62 -0.28
CA LYS A 385 -3.52 -11.43 -0.12
C LYS A 385 -3.54 -10.69 -1.46
N VAL A 386 -4.73 -10.38 -1.95
CA VAL A 386 -4.95 -9.60 -3.19
C VAL A 386 -5.29 -8.13 -2.91
N ARG A 387 -5.44 -7.79 -1.62
CA ARG A 387 -5.61 -6.45 -1.04
C ARG A 387 -5.24 -6.50 0.44
N HIS A 388 -5.02 -5.33 1.05
CA HIS A 388 -4.72 -5.25 2.48
C HIS A 388 -5.93 -5.69 3.33
N GLY A 389 -5.66 -6.48 4.37
CA GLY A 389 -6.66 -7.01 5.29
C GLY A 389 -6.12 -8.18 6.12
N PRO A 390 -6.87 -8.65 7.13
CA PRO A 390 -6.47 -9.77 7.99
C PRO A 390 -6.66 -11.14 7.32
N GLY A 391 -7.57 -11.24 6.35
CA GLY A 391 -7.89 -12.48 5.65
C GLY A 391 -6.84 -12.90 4.62
N PHE A 392 -6.81 -14.18 4.32
CA PHE A 392 -5.99 -14.80 3.28
C PHE A 392 -6.86 -15.68 2.40
N TYR A 393 -6.45 -15.85 1.16
CA TYR A 393 -6.95 -16.90 0.28
C TYR A 393 -5.92 -18.02 0.22
N ASP A 394 -6.36 -19.26 0.37
CA ASP A 394 -5.54 -20.39 -0.07
C ASP A 394 -5.47 -20.37 -1.61
N CYS A 395 -4.30 -20.67 -2.15
CA CYS A 395 -4.04 -20.54 -3.58
C CYS A 395 -2.96 -21.51 -4.08
N SER A 396 -2.98 -21.73 -5.39
CA SER A 396 -1.90 -22.38 -6.13
C SER A 396 -1.32 -21.41 -7.16
N VAL A 397 -0.02 -21.52 -7.41
CA VAL A 397 0.72 -20.65 -8.33
C VAL A 397 1.42 -21.51 -9.37
N VAL A 398 1.19 -21.22 -10.65
CA VAL A 398 1.89 -21.85 -11.77
C VAL A 398 2.68 -20.78 -12.48
N ILE A 399 3.99 -20.95 -12.58
CA ILE A 399 4.87 -19.95 -13.19
C ILE A 399 5.09 -20.34 -14.64
N ASN A 400 4.70 -19.44 -15.53
CA ASN A 400 4.98 -19.54 -16.95
C ASN A 400 6.23 -18.70 -17.21
N PRO A 401 7.37 -19.33 -17.53
CA PRO A 401 8.57 -18.59 -17.86
C PRO A 401 8.29 -17.70 -19.07
N GLY A 402 8.81 -16.47 -19.03
CA GLY A 402 8.75 -15.59 -20.19
C GLY A 402 9.47 -16.21 -21.40
N GLU A 403 9.09 -15.81 -22.61
CA GLU A 403 9.96 -15.99 -23.78
C GLU A 403 11.27 -15.20 -23.57
N VAL A 404 12.28 -15.44 -24.41
CA VAL A 404 13.55 -14.69 -24.35
C VAL A 404 13.24 -13.18 -24.36
N GLU A 405 13.73 -12.44 -23.36
CA GLU A 405 13.48 -11.00 -23.09
C GLU A 405 12.13 -10.63 -22.43
N SER A 406 11.25 -11.59 -22.11
CA SER A 406 10.04 -11.35 -21.32
C SER A 406 10.23 -11.73 -19.85
N GLU A 407 9.62 -10.97 -18.94
CA GLU A 407 9.53 -11.35 -17.53
C GLU A 407 8.65 -12.60 -17.35
N ASP A 408 8.93 -13.37 -16.30
CA ASP A 408 8.08 -14.47 -15.87
C ASP A 408 6.70 -13.97 -15.45
N VAL A 409 5.66 -14.73 -15.81
CA VAL A 409 4.28 -14.47 -15.43
C VAL A 409 3.76 -15.66 -14.65
N ALA A 410 3.13 -15.44 -13.50
CA ALA A 410 2.47 -16.51 -12.77
C ALA A 410 0.95 -16.47 -12.96
N VAL A 411 0.35 -17.64 -13.06
CA VAL A 411 -1.09 -17.87 -12.98
C VAL A 411 -1.42 -18.29 -11.56
N VAL A 412 -2.28 -17.53 -10.89
CA VAL A 412 -2.71 -17.78 -9.52
C VAL A 412 -4.15 -18.27 -9.55
N ARG A 413 -4.40 -19.40 -8.88
CA ARG A 413 -5.74 -19.94 -8.66
C ARG A 413 -6.07 -19.91 -7.17
N LEU A 414 -7.08 -19.17 -6.78
CA LEU A 414 -7.66 -19.14 -5.45
C LEU A 414 -8.56 -20.36 -5.24
N THR A 415 -8.66 -20.84 -4.00
CA THR A 415 -9.64 -21.87 -3.59
C THR A 415 -11.05 -21.31 -3.47
N GLU A 416 -11.17 -20.02 -3.18
CA GLU A 416 -12.42 -19.27 -3.07
C GLU A 416 -12.49 -18.16 -4.12
N ASP A 417 -13.68 -17.62 -4.35
CA ASP A 417 -13.90 -16.59 -5.36
C ASP A 417 -13.63 -15.20 -4.80
N ASP A 418 -12.94 -14.38 -5.58
CA ASP A 418 -12.80 -12.95 -5.32
C ASP A 418 -13.00 -12.16 -6.62
N GLN A 419 -14.12 -11.47 -6.70
CA GLN A 419 -14.49 -10.68 -7.86
C GLN A 419 -13.64 -9.41 -8.02
N GLY A 420 -13.12 -8.87 -6.91
CA GLY A 420 -12.48 -7.56 -6.84
C GLY A 420 -10.98 -7.58 -7.12
N LEU A 421 -10.45 -8.58 -7.85
CA LEU A 421 -9.06 -8.50 -8.30
C LEU A 421 -8.97 -7.30 -9.27
N ALA A 422 -7.95 -6.47 -9.14
CA ALA A 422 -7.88 -5.26 -9.95
C ALA A 422 -6.49 -5.18 -10.54
N ALA A 423 -6.41 -5.05 -11.86
CA ALA A 423 -5.13 -4.86 -12.52
C ALA A 423 -4.39 -3.66 -11.92
N GLY A 424 -3.09 -3.79 -11.68
CA GLY A 424 -2.27 -2.80 -10.98
C GLY A 424 -2.24 -2.95 -9.45
N GLN A 425 -3.16 -3.70 -8.83
CA GLN A 425 -3.01 -4.14 -7.44
C GLN A 425 -1.98 -5.27 -7.33
N PHE A 426 -1.60 -5.62 -6.11
CA PHE A 426 -0.59 -6.64 -5.85
C PHE A 426 -1.24 -7.89 -5.25
N ALA A 427 -0.73 -9.05 -5.66
CA ALA A 427 -0.92 -10.31 -4.96
C ALA A 427 0.34 -10.60 -4.14
N ALA A 428 0.23 -10.56 -2.81
CA ALA A 428 1.30 -10.93 -1.88
C ALA A 428 1.14 -12.39 -1.46
N PHE A 429 2.22 -13.16 -1.51
CA PHE A 429 2.22 -14.60 -1.26
C PHE A 429 2.84 -14.93 0.09
N TYR A 430 2.31 -15.97 0.74
CA TYR A 430 2.63 -16.36 2.09
C TYR A 430 2.76 -17.87 2.23
N GLN A 431 3.64 -18.29 3.15
CA GLN A 431 3.76 -19.66 3.66
C GLN A 431 3.68 -19.60 5.18
N GLY A 432 2.51 -19.94 5.74
CA GLY A 432 2.24 -19.75 7.15
C GLY A 432 2.39 -18.28 7.54
N ARG A 433 3.32 -17.97 8.45
CA ARG A 433 3.57 -16.59 8.90
C ARG A 433 4.53 -15.79 8.02
N THR A 434 5.14 -16.42 7.01
CA THR A 434 6.19 -15.81 6.20
C THR A 434 5.62 -15.24 4.93
N CYS A 435 5.85 -13.94 4.66
CA CYS A 435 5.67 -13.35 3.34
C CYS A 435 6.86 -13.75 2.46
N ILE A 436 6.59 -14.39 1.34
CA ILE A 436 7.63 -14.90 0.43
C ILE A 436 7.88 -14.01 -0.79
N GLY A 437 6.98 -13.04 -1.04
CA GLY A 437 7.09 -12.13 -2.16
C GLY A 437 5.72 -11.64 -2.66
N SER A 438 5.72 -11.02 -3.84
CA SER A 438 4.50 -10.54 -4.49
C SER A 438 4.65 -10.39 -6.01
N GLY A 439 3.55 -10.16 -6.69
CA GLY A 439 3.50 -9.71 -8.08
C GLY A 439 2.36 -8.73 -8.33
N VAL A 440 2.40 -8.03 -9.45
CA VAL A 440 1.36 -7.09 -9.89
C VAL A 440 0.30 -7.86 -10.66
N ILE A 441 -0.96 -7.74 -10.24
CA ILE A 441 -2.12 -8.33 -10.93
C ILE A 441 -2.24 -7.69 -12.30
N LEU A 442 -2.31 -8.53 -13.34
CA LEU A 442 -2.41 -8.11 -14.74
C LEU A 442 -3.89 -8.00 -15.18
N GLU A 443 -4.10 -7.42 -16.36
CA GLU A 443 -5.44 -7.26 -16.95
C GLU A 443 -6.07 -8.57 -17.43
N SER A 444 -5.27 -9.62 -17.60
CA SER A 444 -5.72 -10.93 -18.07
C SER A 444 -6.10 -11.83 -16.90
N TRP A 445 -7.39 -12.13 -16.87
CA TRP A 445 -8.03 -13.14 -16.03
C TRP A 445 -7.98 -14.45 -16.83
N ASP A 446 -8.77 -15.46 -16.48
CA ASP A 446 -9.11 -16.48 -17.48
C ASP A 446 -9.51 -15.84 -18.84
N ASP A 447 -9.45 -16.61 -19.94
CA ASP A 447 -9.64 -16.10 -21.30
C ASP A 447 -11.05 -15.49 -21.57
N GLN A 448 -11.93 -15.36 -20.56
CA GLN A 448 -13.31 -14.91 -20.71
C GLN A 448 -13.71 -13.68 -19.89
N GLY A 449 -13.00 -13.32 -18.80
CA GLY A 449 -13.31 -12.11 -18.02
C GLY A 449 -14.75 -12.10 -17.46
N PHE A 450 -15.27 -10.93 -17.08
CA PHE A 450 -16.71 -10.85 -16.76
C PHE A 450 -17.53 -10.99 -18.04
N PRO A 451 -18.57 -11.83 -18.07
CA PRO A 451 -19.45 -11.94 -19.23
C PRO A 451 -20.18 -10.62 -19.47
N ILE A 452 -19.91 -10.01 -20.63
CA ILE A 452 -20.58 -8.80 -21.12
C ILE A 452 -21.34 -9.21 -22.38
N CYS A 453 -22.63 -8.89 -22.47
CA CYS A 453 -23.43 -9.28 -23.62
C CYS A 453 -23.01 -8.53 -24.89
N GLU A 454 -23.20 -9.13 -26.07
CA GLU A 454 -22.75 -8.54 -27.34
C GLU A 454 -23.38 -7.16 -27.57
N ARG A 455 -24.66 -6.98 -27.20
CA ARG A 455 -25.33 -5.67 -27.26
C ARG A 455 -24.57 -4.60 -26.48
N ALA A 456 -24.10 -4.89 -25.26
CA ALA A 456 -23.33 -3.95 -24.47
C ALA A 456 -21.98 -3.61 -25.13
N LEU A 457 -21.32 -4.60 -25.75
CA LEU A 457 -20.07 -4.40 -26.49
C LEU A 457 -20.26 -3.59 -27.77
N GLU A 458 -21.33 -3.83 -28.53
CA GLU A 458 -21.70 -3.06 -29.71
C GLU A 458 -21.98 -1.59 -29.35
N LEU A 459 -22.79 -1.37 -28.32
CA LEU A 459 -23.07 -0.03 -27.80
C LEU A 459 -21.79 0.63 -27.28
N ALA A 460 -20.88 -0.11 -26.68
CA ALA A 460 -19.57 0.39 -26.29
C ALA A 460 -18.71 0.78 -27.49
N ARG A 461 -18.80 0.12 -28.64
CA ARG A 461 -18.04 0.48 -29.86
C ARG A 461 -18.65 1.64 -30.67
N MET A 462 -19.89 2.06 -30.40
CA MET A 462 -20.51 3.19 -31.12
C MET A 462 -19.66 4.47 -31.01
N GLU A 463 -19.37 5.13 -32.13
CA GLU A 463 -18.62 6.39 -32.12
C GLU A 463 -19.45 7.55 -31.54
N ASP A 464 -20.72 7.66 -31.96
CA ASP A 464 -21.63 8.71 -31.49
C ASP A 464 -22.54 8.19 -30.37
N LYS A 465 -22.13 8.43 -29.12
CA LYS A 465 -22.88 8.06 -27.91
C LYS A 465 -24.13 8.90 -27.67
N SER A 466 -24.29 10.06 -28.32
CA SER A 466 -25.47 10.91 -28.14
C SER A 466 -26.77 10.23 -28.60
N LYS A 467 -26.64 9.22 -29.47
CA LYS A 467 -27.74 8.42 -30.01
C LYS A 467 -28.34 7.40 -29.04
N LEU A 468 -27.71 7.17 -27.88
CA LEU A 468 -28.21 6.22 -26.87
C LEU A 468 -29.53 6.66 -26.21
N GLY A 469 -29.94 7.92 -26.40
CA GLY A 469 -31.18 8.44 -25.84
C GLY A 469 -31.06 8.68 -24.34
N LYS A 470 -32.18 8.50 -23.61
CA LYS A 470 -32.23 8.73 -22.16
C LYS A 470 -31.81 7.47 -21.39
N PRO A 471 -31.11 7.61 -20.26
CA PRO A 471 -30.79 6.49 -19.39
C PRO A 471 -32.04 5.70 -19.00
N VAL A 472 -31.91 4.38 -18.96
CA VAL A 472 -32.98 3.47 -18.56
C VAL A 472 -33.35 3.74 -17.10
N LYS A 473 -34.63 4.04 -16.86
CA LYS A 473 -35.14 4.23 -15.50
C LYS A 473 -35.43 2.87 -14.87
N ILE A 474 -34.55 2.44 -13.98
CA ILE A 474 -34.77 1.23 -13.18
C ILE A 474 -35.85 1.53 -12.13
N LYS A 475 -37.03 0.91 -12.28
CA LYS A 475 -38.08 0.97 -11.26
C LYS A 475 -37.69 0.07 -10.09
N VAL A 476 -37.46 0.65 -8.92
CA VAL A 476 -37.33 -0.10 -7.67
C VAL A 476 -38.73 -0.61 -7.32
N LYS A 477 -38.94 -1.94 -7.34
CA LYS A 477 -40.19 -2.51 -6.79
C LYS A 477 -40.18 -2.21 -5.28
N PRO A 478 -41.28 -1.70 -4.70
CA PRO A 478 -41.40 -1.62 -3.24
C PRO A 478 -41.24 -3.03 -2.67
N GLU A 479 -40.43 -3.17 -1.62
CA GLU A 479 -40.35 -4.42 -0.86
C GLU A 479 -41.76 -4.75 -0.37
N ILE A 480 -42.29 -5.90 -0.81
CA ILE A 480 -43.52 -6.45 -0.26
C ILE A 480 -43.13 -6.93 1.14
N PRO A 481 -43.77 -6.46 2.23
CA PRO A 481 -43.49 -6.96 3.55
C PRO A 481 -43.74 -8.47 3.55
N HIS A 482 -42.70 -9.25 3.87
CA HIS A 482 -42.88 -10.66 4.18
C HIS A 482 -43.81 -10.74 5.39
N GLU A 483 -44.99 -11.32 5.17
CA GLU A 483 -45.96 -11.67 6.21
C GLU A 483 -45.29 -12.70 7.13
N SER A 484 -44.75 -12.23 8.25
CA SER A 484 -44.15 -13.08 9.26
C SER A 484 -45.25 -13.83 10.01
N ASP A 485 -45.13 -15.16 10.00
CA ASP A 485 -45.66 -16.14 10.95
C ASP A 485 -46.68 -15.63 11.98
N LYS A 486 -47.96 -15.93 11.72
CA LYS A 486 -48.92 -16.16 12.79
C LYS A 486 -48.50 -17.42 13.56
N ARG A 487 -47.97 -17.27 14.77
CA ARG A 487 -48.12 -18.28 15.83
C ARG A 487 -48.36 -17.61 17.18
N ASP A 488 -49.61 -17.78 17.61
CA ASP A 488 -50.06 -18.13 18.96
C ASP A 488 -49.63 -17.24 20.12
N ASP A 489 -50.52 -16.29 20.35
CA ASP A 489 -50.83 -15.60 21.59
C ASP A 489 -51.24 -16.61 22.69
N ILE A 490 -50.35 -16.85 23.67
CA ILE A 490 -50.75 -17.30 25.01
C ILE A 490 -50.10 -16.34 26.00
N GLY A 491 -50.90 -15.40 26.48
CA GLY A 491 -50.52 -14.46 27.52
C GLY A 491 -50.26 -15.14 28.87
N LEU A 492 -49.33 -14.57 29.62
CA LEU A 492 -49.36 -14.54 31.07
C LEU A 492 -48.57 -13.31 31.55
N ASP A 493 -49.33 -12.39 32.10
CA ASP A 493 -48.96 -11.16 32.79
C ASP A 493 -48.20 -11.46 34.09
N ARG A 494 -47.12 -10.69 34.38
CA ARG A 494 -46.70 -10.19 35.72
C ARG A 494 -45.30 -9.56 35.72
N GLY A 495 -45.23 -8.28 36.10
CA GLY A 495 -44.37 -7.83 37.21
C GLY A 495 -43.00 -7.20 36.91
N LEU A 496 -42.95 -5.87 37.02
CA LEU A 496 -41.87 -4.99 37.52
C LEU A 496 -40.51 -5.62 37.91
N ALA A 497 -39.43 -5.15 37.29
CA ALA A 497 -38.24 -4.54 37.94
C ALA A 497 -37.09 -4.28 36.92
N ASP A 498 -36.59 -3.05 36.85
CA ASP A 498 -35.19 -2.72 36.50
C ASP A 498 -34.28 -3.04 37.71
N PRO A 499 -32.93 -3.24 37.64
CA PRO A 499 -32.00 -2.61 36.68
C PRO A 499 -30.71 -3.42 36.24
N LYS A 500 -29.98 -2.84 35.26
CA LYS A 500 -28.50 -2.90 34.99
C LYS A 500 -27.83 -4.15 34.36
N VAL A 501 -26.71 -3.83 33.66
CA VAL A 501 -25.58 -4.65 33.14
C VAL A 501 -25.72 -5.02 31.64
N ALA A 502 -25.11 -4.30 30.70
CA ALA A 502 -23.71 -4.34 30.23
C ALA A 502 -23.34 -5.56 29.34
N ILE A 503 -22.50 -5.26 28.33
CA ILE A 503 -21.58 -6.14 27.57
C ILE A 503 -22.00 -6.50 26.12
N MET A 504 -21.25 -5.87 25.19
CA MET A 504 -20.59 -6.38 23.98
C MET A 504 -21.17 -7.61 23.25
N SER A 505 -21.33 -7.43 21.93
CA SER A 505 -20.62 -8.18 20.89
C SER A 505 -20.53 -7.32 19.63
#